data_AF-A0A2W7RGE8-F1
#
_entry.id   AF-A0A2W7RGE8-F1
#
_cell.length_a   1.000
_cell.length_b   1.000
_cell.length_c   1.000
_cell.angle_alpha   90.00
_cell.angle_beta   90.00
_cell.angle_gamma   90.00
#
_symmetry.space_group_name_H-M   'P 1'
#
loop_
_entity.id
_entity.type
_entity.pdbx_description
1 polymer ?
#
loop_
_entity_poly.entity_id
_entity_poly.type
_entity_poly.pdbx_seq_one_letter_code
_entity_poly.pdbx_strand_id
1 'polypeptide(L)'
;MFKRVSMIRTGALISATVALAGCLGGGGGGSGAAGGGGGGAGGGGAATAGQHDTRFDQISSMIPTTDMPTAGSANYAGSVKTILNEGNTPIGTLLGDIELQLSFGQAFADATSQSVSGRVHNIRGTVGDEDVTYENELTTAAAGPPSTMNISQTSVAGMTLTTGAIMANFAGDVTLDGETGQANLMLGGAFAGSGGQAAHGPAAGSWWRPGGVSDYSVGGTWYIERQ
;
A
#
# COMPACT_ATOMS: atom_id res chain seq x y z
N MET A 1 33.52 -38.36 24.91
CA MET A 1 34.53 -37.45 25.50
C MET A 1 35.11 -36.62 24.35
N PHE A 2 34.48 -35.50 24.00
CA PHE A 2 34.92 -34.62 22.90
C PHE A 2 35.32 -33.26 23.49
N LYS A 3 36.54 -32.83 23.12
CA LYS A 3 37.24 -31.64 23.62
C LYS A 3 36.52 -30.35 23.22
N ARG A 4 36.32 -29.46 24.19
CA ARG A 4 36.04 -28.04 23.97
C ARG A 4 37.33 -27.33 23.55
N VAL A 5 37.26 -26.49 22.52
CA VAL A 5 38.23 -25.41 22.30
C VAL A 5 37.47 -24.10 22.47
N SER A 6 37.96 -23.30 23.41
CA SER A 6 37.53 -21.95 23.75
C SER A 6 38.75 -21.05 23.54
N MET A 7 38.47 -19.74 23.43
CA MET A 7 39.39 -18.60 23.47
C MET A 7 40.04 -18.18 22.15
N ILE A 8 40.24 -16.89 21.82
CA ILE A 8 39.95 -15.59 22.45
C ILE A 8 40.16 -14.48 21.40
N ARG A 9 39.30 -13.46 21.48
CA ARG A 9 39.40 -11.98 21.27
C ARG A 9 40.36 -11.30 20.24
N THR A 10 39.79 -10.17 19.79
CA THR A 10 40.38 -8.82 19.59
C THR A 10 40.82 -8.45 18.18
N GLY A 11 40.19 -7.40 17.64
CA GLY A 11 40.66 -6.67 16.46
C GLY A 11 39.71 -5.54 16.06
N ALA A 12 39.66 -4.47 16.84
CA ALA A 12 39.06 -3.21 16.44
C ALA A 12 40.03 -2.46 15.52
N LEU A 13 39.55 -1.86 14.42
CA LEU A 13 40.05 -0.56 13.95
C LEU A 13 39.13 0.08 12.90
N ILE A 14 38.83 1.32 13.23
CA ILE A 14 38.11 2.37 12.51
C ILE A 14 38.87 2.79 11.25
N SER A 15 38.18 3.05 10.15
CA SER A 15 38.59 4.10 9.19
C SER A 15 37.39 4.64 8.43
N ALA A 16 36.97 5.82 8.87
CA ALA A 16 36.11 6.73 8.14
C ALA A 16 36.89 7.33 6.97
N THR A 17 36.32 7.32 5.77
CA THR A 17 36.74 8.19 4.67
C THR A 17 35.55 9.00 4.22
N VAL A 18 35.44 10.20 4.80
CA VAL A 18 34.60 11.28 4.31
C VAL A 18 35.34 11.91 3.12
N ALA A 19 34.88 11.63 1.90
CA ALA A 19 35.34 12.35 0.73
C ALA A 19 34.60 13.69 0.65
N LEU A 20 35.23 14.71 1.23
CA LEU A 20 34.84 16.11 1.15
C LEU A 20 35.52 16.72 -0.09
N ALA A 21 34.77 16.91 -1.18
CA ALA A 21 35.23 17.64 -2.35
C ALA A 21 34.08 18.48 -2.92
N GLY A 22 34.14 19.80 -2.71
CA GLY A 22 33.08 20.70 -3.15
C GLY A 22 33.37 22.17 -2.85
N CYS A 23 34.32 22.72 -3.60
CA CYS A 23 34.39 24.10 -4.08
C CYS A 23 34.31 25.28 -3.07
N LEU A 24 35.48 25.90 -2.87
CA LEU A 24 35.65 27.27 -2.40
C LEU A 24 35.03 28.27 -3.39
N GLY A 25 34.07 29.08 -2.93
CA GLY A 25 33.51 30.19 -3.70
C GLY A 25 32.78 31.21 -2.81
N GLY A 26 33.52 32.23 -2.38
CA GLY A 26 33.11 33.60 -2.00
C GLY A 26 31.72 33.91 -1.42
N GLY A 27 31.72 34.36 -0.16
CA GLY A 27 31.11 35.63 0.28
C GLY A 27 29.58 35.78 0.31
N GLY A 28 29.03 35.93 1.51
CA GLY A 28 27.73 36.59 1.71
C GLY A 28 26.94 36.01 2.88
N GLY A 29 26.86 36.75 3.98
CA GLY A 29 25.97 36.43 5.10
C GLY A 29 24.49 36.61 4.74
N GLY A 30 23.62 35.81 5.35
CA GLY A 30 22.18 35.92 5.18
C GLY A 30 21.45 34.93 6.07
N SER A 31 20.72 35.47 7.04
CA SER A 31 19.85 34.80 7.99
C SER A 31 18.61 34.18 7.34
N GLY A 32 18.20 33.02 7.87
CA GLY A 32 16.79 32.70 8.06
C GLY A 32 16.08 31.89 6.96
N ALA A 33 14.92 31.41 7.37
CA ALA A 33 13.88 30.67 6.64
C ALA A 33 14.04 29.15 6.56
N ALA A 34 13.26 28.51 7.45
CA ALA A 34 12.62 27.24 7.18
C ALA A 34 11.82 27.28 5.87
N GLY A 35 11.84 26.17 5.15
CA GLY A 35 10.99 25.84 4.00
C GLY A 35 11.46 24.46 3.51
N GLY A 36 10.67 23.39 3.49
CA GLY A 36 9.24 23.32 3.32
C GLY A 36 8.92 23.06 1.85
N GLY A 37 8.71 21.79 1.51
CA GLY A 37 7.84 21.39 0.40
C GLY A 37 8.48 21.18 -0.97
N GLY A 38 8.03 20.10 -1.62
CA GLY A 38 7.91 20.08 -3.07
C GLY A 38 8.85 19.13 -3.81
N GLY A 39 8.96 17.86 -3.37
CA GLY A 39 9.38 16.80 -4.27
C GLY A 39 8.28 16.57 -5.31
N GLY A 40 8.46 17.16 -6.49
CA GLY A 40 7.53 17.00 -7.61
C GLY A 40 7.38 15.53 -8.00
N ALA A 41 6.12 15.12 -8.17
CA ALA A 41 5.75 13.84 -8.76
C ALA A 41 6.18 13.81 -10.24
N GLY A 42 7.44 13.50 -10.47
CA GLY A 42 7.86 12.89 -11.73
C GLY A 42 7.24 11.50 -11.78
N GLY A 43 6.65 11.13 -12.93
CA GLY A 43 6.02 9.83 -13.18
C GLY A 43 6.85 8.71 -12.55
N GLY A 44 6.42 8.30 -11.36
CA GLY A 44 7.23 7.50 -10.47
C GLY A 44 7.24 6.10 -11.00
N GLY A 45 8.43 5.57 -11.27
CA GLY A 45 8.58 4.13 -11.47
C GLY A 45 7.91 3.36 -10.33
N ALA A 46 7.54 2.13 -10.63
CA ALA A 46 6.88 1.21 -9.73
C ALA A 46 7.47 1.24 -8.30
N ALA A 47 6.62 1.38 -7.28
CA ALA A 47 7.07 1.51 -5.89
C ALA A 47 7.91 0.30 -5.43
N THR A 48 9.07 0.53 -4.84
CA THR A 48 9.85 -0.54 -4.18
C THR A 48 9.25 -0.90 -2.83
N ALA A 49 9.61 -2.06 -2.27
CA ALA A 49 9.17 -2.48 -0.93
C ALA A 49 9.46 -1.41 0.15
N GLY A 50 10.66 -0.82 0.15
CA GLY A 50 11.04 0.21 1.12
C GLY A 50 10.27 1.53 0.93
N GLN A 51 9.94 1.89 -0.32
CA GLN A 51 9.08 3.04 -0.60
C GLN A 51 7.65 2.80 -0.13
N HIS A 52 7.12 1.58 -0.32
CA HIS A 52 5.81 1.20 0.20
C HIS A 52 5.76 1.35 1.72
N ASP A 53 6.71 0.73 2.44
CA ASP A 53 6.74 0.76 3.91
C ASP A 53 6.83 2.21 4.43
N THR A 54 7.73 3.01 3.85
CA THR A 54 7.88 4.43 4.20
C THR A 54 6.58 5.19 4.02
N ARG A 55 5.86 4.96 2.91
CA ARG A 55 4.64 5.70 2.61
C ARG A 55 3.45 5.22 3.43
N PHE A 56 3.34 3.91 3.66
CA PHE A 56 2.36 3.33 4.56
C PHE A 56 2.52 3.87 5.98
N ASP A 57 3.74 3.95 6.52
CA ASP A 57 4.01 4.51 7.85
C ASP A 57 3.61 5.99 7.94
N GLN A 58 3.91 6.77 6.90
CA GLN A 58 3.50 8.17 6.82
C GLN A 58 1.97 8.31 6.84
N ILE A 59 1.25 7.54 6.03
CA ILE A 59 -0.21 7.62 5.93
C ILE A 59 -0.88 7.07 7.18
N SER A 60 -0.41 5.95 7.73
CA SER A 60 -0.96 5.35 8.93
C SER A 60 -0.75 6.18 10.20
N SER A 61 0.21 7.10 10.18
CA SER A 61 0.40 8.11 11.23
C SER A 61 -0.53 9.33 11.11
N MET A 62 -1.28 9.47 10.01
CA MET A 62 -2.21 10.57 9.83
C MET A 62 -3.42 10.43 10.75
N ILE A 63 -3.99 11.58 11.14
CA ILE A 63 -5.24 11.61 11.91
C ILE A 63 -6.37 11.08 11.01
N PRO A 64 -7.30 10.25 11.54
CA PRO A 64 -8.49 9.82 10.80
C PRO A 64 -9.28 11.01 10.26
N THR A 65 -9.83 10.86 9.05
CA THR A 65 -10.61 11.94 8.41
C THR A 65 -11.88 12.24 9.20
N THR A 66 -12.19 13.53 9.33
CA THR A 66 -13.43 14.03 9.97
C THR A 66 -14.28 14.91 9.04
N ASP A 67 -13.84 15.09 7.80
CA ASP A 67 -14.41 15.97 6.78
C ASP A 67 -14.48 15.27 5.40
N MET A 68 -14.81 13.96 5.38
CA MET A 68 -14.94 13.20 4.12
C MET A 68 -15.92 13.86 3.14
N PRO A 69 -15.59 13.93 1.83
CA PRO A 69 -16.51 14.43 0.82
C PRO A 69 -17.80 13.60 0.75
N THR A 70 -18.95 14.26 0.65
CA THR A 70 -20.27 13.62 0.55
C THR A 70 -20.89 13.73 -0.85
N ALA A 71 -20.12 14.22 -1.83
CA ALA A 71 -20.56 14.36 -3.21
C ALA A 71 -19.35 14.41 -4.16
N GLY A 72 -19.56 14.00 -5.40
CA GLY A 72 -18.57 14.07 -6.48
C GLY A 72 -17.79 12.77 -6.66
N SER A 73 -16.58 12.87 -7.21
CA SER A 73 -15.69 11.73 -7.38
C SER A 73 -14.23 12.14 -7.25
N ALA A 74 -13.36 11.16 -7.02
CA ALA A 74 -11.92 11.37 -6.98
C ALA A 74 -11.17 10.12 -7.42
N ASN A 75 -9.99 10.34 -7.99
CA ASN A 75 -9.04 9.29 -8.32
C ASN A 75 -8.01 9.17 -7.21
N TYR A 76 -7.60 7.94 -6.96
CA TYR A 76 -6.62 7.57 -5.96
C TYR A 76 -5.61 6.62 -6.59
N ALA A 77 -4.35 6.76 -6.19
CA ALA A 77 -3.28 5.85 -6.57
C ALA A 77 -2.43 5.48 -5.36
N GLY A 78 -1.82 4.30 -5.38
CA GLY A 78 -0.95 3.86 -4.30
C GLY A 78 -0.36 2.50 -4.57
N SER A 79 -0.08 1.75 -3.50
CA SER A 79 0.47 0.40 -3.66
C SER A 79 -0.01 -0.55 -2.56
N VAL A 80 0.01 -1.83 -2.90
CA VAL A 80 -0.17 -2.95 -1.98
C VAL A 80 1.14 -3.72 -1.89
N LYS A 81 1.47 -4.19 -0.68
CA LYS A 81 2.56 -5.11 -0.41
C LYS A 81 2.03 -6.27 0.40
N THR A 82 2.22 -7.48 -0.08
CA THR A 82 1.76 -8.70 0.58
C THR A 82 2.88 -9.72 0.72
N ILE A 83 2.78 -10.54 1.75
CA ILE A 83 3.55 -11.77 1.89
C ILE A 83 2.75 -12.87 1.21
N LEU A 84 3.37 -13.59 0.27
CA LEU A 84 2.81 -14.78 -0.36
C LEU A 84 3.15 -16.00 0.51
N ASN A 85 2.14 -16.81 0.81
CA ASN A 85 2.28 -18.03 1.60
C ASN A 85 1.78 -19.22 0.80
N GLU A 86 2.50 -20.34 0.88
CA GLU A 86 2.01 -21.67 0.50
C GLU A 86 1.56 -22.39 1.78
N GLY A 87 0.25 -22.62 1.90
CA GLY A 87 -0.33 -22.97 3.20
C GLY A 87 -0.01 -21.91 4.27
N ASN A 88 0.76 -22.30 5.30
CA ASN A 88 1.20 -21.40 6.39
C ASN A 88 2.66 -20.96 6.27
N THR A 89 3.34 -21.29 5.17
CA THR A 89 4.76 -21.01 4.98
C THR A 89 4.93 -19.79 4.09
N PRO A 90 5.57 -18.70 4.56
CA PRO A 90 5.94 -17.58 3.70
C PRO A 90 6.92 -18.05 2.64
N ILE A 91 6.59 -17.82 1.37
CA ILE A 91 7.44 -18.15 0.23
C ILE A 91 7.85 -16.92 -0.57
N GLY A 92 7.30 -15.74 -0.28
CA GLY A 92 7.57 -14.59 -1.13
C GLY A 92 6.98 -13.29 -0.63
N THR A 93 7.31 -12.22 -1.33
CA THR A 93 6.69 -10.90 -1.14
C THR A 93 6.27 -10.37 -2.50
N LEU A 94 5.03 -9.91 -2.60
CA LEU A 94 4.48 -9.29 -3.81
C LEU A 94 4.18 -7.82 -3.56
N LEU A 95 4.38 -7.00 -4.59
CA LEU A 95 3.98 -5.61 -4.70
C LEU A 95 3.05 -5.46 -5.89
N GLY A 96 2.06 -4.58 -5.75
CA GLY A 96 1.19 -4.18 -6.84
C GLY A 96 0.88 -2.69 -6.74
N ASP A 97 0.66 -2.06 -7.88
CA ASP A 97 0.27 -0.66 -7.95
C ASP A 97 -1.26 -0.59 -7.97
N ILE A 98 -1.84 0.30 -7.16
CA ILE A 98 -3.29 0.45 -7.01
C ILE A 98 -3.74 1.70 -7.75
N GLU A 99 -4.82 1.58 -8.53
CA GLU A 99 -5.57 2.71 -9.06
C GLU A 99 -7.05 2.54 -8.74
N LEU A 100 -7.64 3.52 -8.07
CA LEU A 100 -9.05 3.52 -7.69
C LEU A 100 -9.73 4.81 -8.11
N GLN A 101 -10.98 4.69 -8.55
CA GLN A 101 -11.92 5.77 -8.69
C GLN A 101 -13.02 5.59 -7.65
N LEU A 102 -13.19 6.62 -6.82
CA LEU A 102 -14.20 6.65 -5.76
C LEU A 102 -15.30 7.64 -6.16
N SER A 103 -16.54 7.20 -6.06
CA SER A 103 -17.70 8.08 -6.19
C SER A 103 -18.23 8.39 -4.79
N PHE A 104 -18.35 9.67 -4.45
CA PHE A 104 -18.94 10.13 -3.20
C PHE A 104 -20.40 10.48 -3.45
N GLY A 105 -21.30 9.80 -2.75
CA GLY A 105 -22.73 10.10 -2.69
C GLY A 105 -23.10 10.71 -1.35
N GLN A 106 -24.30 11.30 -1.28
CA GLN A 106 -24.77 11.97 -0.07
C GLN A 106 -24.77 11.00 1.13
N ALA A 107 -24.32 11.48 2.28
CA ALA A 107 -24.34 10.74 3.52
C ALA A 107 -25.80 10.56 4.02
N PHE A 108 -26.40 9.40 3.70
CA PHE A 108 -27.70 8.84 4.13
C PHE A 108 -28.98 9.55 3.64
N ALA A 109 -29.94 8.84 3.06
CA ALA A 109 -30.94 8.07 3.82
C ALA A 109 -31.08 6.57 3.48
N ASP A 110 -30.57 6.12 2.33
CA ASP A 110 -30.68 4.72 1.92
C ASP A 110 -29.27 4.15 1.72
N ALA A 111 -28.89 3.21 2.58
CA ALA A 111 -27.56 2.58 2.68
C ALA A 111 -27.13 1.86 1.39
N THR A 112 -26.81 2.62 0.35
CA THR A 112 -26.17 2.12 -0.86
C THR A 112 -24.68 2.41 -0.71
N SER A 113 -23.94 1.35 -0.41
CA SER A 113 -22.51 1.26 -0.61
C SER A 113 -22.06 2.12 -1.80
N GLN A 114 -21.16 3.07 -1.55
CA GLN A 114 -20.64 3.92 -2.61
C GLN A 114 -19.76 3.09 -3.55
N SER A 115 -19.87 3.33 -4.86
CA SER A 115 -19.13 2.54 -5.84
C SER A 115 -17.64 2.83 -5.77
N VAL A 116 -16.87 1.75 -5.74
CA VAL A 116 -15.42 1.74 -5.86
C VAL A 116 -15.11 0.95 -7.12
N SER A 117 -14.47 1.61 -8.09
CA SER A 117 -13.94 0.96 -9.28
C SER A 117 -12.44 1.09 -9.33
N GLY A 118 -11.75 0.11 -9.90
CA GLY A 118 -10.31 0.23 -10.07
C GLY A 118 -9.62 -1.09 -10.35
N ARG A 119 -8.30 -1.05 -10.23
CA ARG A 119 -7.41 -2.18 -10.52
C ARG A 119 -6.18 -2.20 -9.61
N VAL A 120 -5.61 -3.39 -9.51
CA VAL A 120 -4.24 -3.64 -9.06
C VAL A 120 -3.47 -4.20 -10.23
N HIS A 121 -2.36 -3.56 -10.59
CA HIS A 121 -1.56 -3.92 -11.76
C HIS A 121 -0.07 -3.90 -11.43
N ASN A 122 0.76 -4.22 -12.42
CA ASN A 122 2.22 -4.25 -12.29
C ASN A 122 2.67 -5.14 -11.12
N ILE A 123 2.06 -6.32 -10.99
CA ILE A 123 2.27 -7.20 -9.84
C ILE A 123 3.65 -7.85 -9.99
N ARG A 124 4.50 -7.70 -8.98
CA ARG A 124 5.92 -8.09 -9.03
C ARG A 124 6.44 -8.43 -7.65
N GLY A 125 7.57 -9.13 -7.56
CA GLY A 125 8.19 -9.39 -6.27
C GLY A 125 9.07 -10.62 -6.30
N THR A 126 9.09 -11.38 -5.21
CA THR A 126 9.88 -12.61 -5.09
C THR A 126 9.00 -13.80 -4.73
N VAL A 127 9.30 -14.97 -5.30
CA VAL A 127 8.73 -16.27 -4.93
C VAL A 127 9.88 -17.27 -4.83
N GLY A 128 10.08 -17.85 -3.65
CA GLY A 128 11.33 -18.48 -3.27
C GLY A 128 12.49 -17.49 -3.37
N ASP A 129 13.48 -17.84 -4.18
CA ASP A 129 14.65 -17.01 -4.48
C ASP A 129 14.57 -16.35 -5.87
N GLU A 130 13.44 -16.44 -6.56
CA GLU A 130 13.25 -15.93 -7.91
C GLU A 130 12.43 -14.64 -7.94
N ASP A 131 12.87 -13.67 -8.73
CA ASP A 131 12.10 -12.48 -9.05
C ASP A 131 10.97 -12.85 -10.02
N VAL A 132 9.75 -12.42 -9.70
CA VAL A 132 8.56 -12.66 -10.52
C VAL A 132 7.91 -11.35 -10.95
N THR A 133 7.25 -11.39 -12.11
CA THR A 133 6.35 -10.34 -12.60
C THR A 133 5.15 -11.01 -13.24
N TYR A 134 3.96 -10.54 -12.92
CA TYR A 134 2.71 -11.00 -13.49
C TYR A 134 2.12 -9.89 -14.33
N GLU A 135 1.90 -10.18 -15.62
CA GLU A 135 1.33 -9.25 -16.60
C GLU A 135 -0.17 -9.01 -16.39
N ASN A 136 -0.84 -9.86 -15.61
CA ASN A 136 -2.26 -9.77 -15.35
C ASN A 136 -2.59 -8.68 -14.33
N GLU A 137 -3.77 -8.08 -14.49
CA GLU A 137 -4.34 -7.12 -13.52
C GLU A 137 -5.47 -7.78 -12.73
N LEU A 138 -5.62 -7.38 -11.47
CA LEU A 138 -6.81 -7.68 -10.68
C LEU A 138 -7.75 -6.47 -10.75
N THR A 139 -9.03 -6.67 -11.05
CA THR A 139 -9.99 -5.56 -11.21
C THR A 139 -11.16 -5.70 -10.26
N THR A 140 -11.75 -4.58 -9.87
CA THR A 140 -12.99 -4.60 -9.07
C THR A 140 -14.18 -5.14 -9.87
N ALA A 141 -14.13 -5.07 -11.21
CA ALA A 141 -15.18 -5.56 -12.09
C ALA A 141 -15.20 -7.09 -12.21
N ALA A 142 -14.04 -7.74 -12.05
CA ALA A 142 -13.93 -9.19 -12.06
C ALA A 142 -14.21 -9.81 -10.68
N ALA A 143 -14.28 -9.01 -9.62
CA ALA A 143 -14.56 -9.49 -8.27
C ALA A 143 -16.02 -9.92 -8.11
N GLY A 144 -16.25 -11.07 -7.45
CA GLY A 144 -17.60 -11.52 -7.10
C GLY A 144 -18.27 -10.63 -6.03
N PRO A 145 -17.61 -10.39 -4.87
CA PRO A 145 -18.11 -9.45 -3.87
C PRO A 145 -18.00 -7.99 -4.34
N PRO A 146 -18.96 -7.12 -4.01
CA PRO A 146 -18.92 -5.72 -4.39
C PRO A 146 -17.77 -4.98 -3.69
N SER A 147 -17.17 -4.02 -4.39
CA SER A 147 -16.29 -3.03 -3.79
C SER A 147 -17.08 -1.82 -3.32
N THR A 148 -16.89 -1.42 -2.06
CA THR A 148 -17.76 -0.46 -1.38
C THR A 148 -16.97 0.54 -0.55
N MET A 149 -17.51 1.75 -0.46
CA MET A 149 -17.06 2.76 0.50
C MET A 149 -18.26 3.19 1.35
N ASN A 150 -18.03 3.33 2.64
CA ASN A 150 -19.02 3.77 3.62
C ASN A 150 -18.59 5.13 4.17
N ILE A 151 -19.50 6.10 4.13
CA ILE A 151 -19.31 7.44 4.68
C ILE A 151 -20.28 7.59 5.83
N SER A 152 -19.78 7.91 7.03
CA SER A 152 -20.59 8.06 8.23
C SER A 152 -20.59 9.50 8.72
N GLN A 153 -21.75 10.01 9.13
CA GLN A 153 -21.85 11.31 9.80
C GLN A 153 -22.24 11.12 11.26
N THR A 154 -21.51 11.75 12.17
CA THR A 154 -21.80 11.72 13.62
C THR A 154 -21.67 13.12 14.20
N SER A 155 -22.60 13.52 15.06
CA SER A 155 -22.52 14.80 15.78
C SER A 155 -21.82 14.62 17.12
N VAL A 156 -20.76 15.38 17.38
CA VAL A 156 -20.01 15.38 18.65
C VAL A 156 -19.88 16.82 19.13
N ALA A 157 -20.41 17.11 20.32
CA ALA A 157 -20.41 18.47 20.91
C ALA A 157 -20.93 19.56 19.94
N GLY A 158 -21.92 19.23 19.10
CA GLY A 158 -22.51 20.16 18.12
C GLY A 158 -21.74 20.29 16.80
N MET A 159 -20.63 19.59 16.62
CA MET A 159 -19.89 19.51 15.35
C MET A 159 -20.25 18.22 14.60
N THR A 160 -20.51 18.32 13.30
CA THR A 160 -20.69 17.14 12.44
C THR A 160 -19.33 16.62 11.97
N LEU A 161 -19.00 15.40 12.34
CA LEU A 161 -17.85 14.65 11.85
C LEU A 161 -18.29 13.74 10.72
N THR A 162 -17.61 13.78 9.58
CA THR A 162 -17.83 12.89 8.44
C THR A 162 -16.60 11.98 8.27
N THR A 163 -16.74 10.70 8.58
CA THR A 163 -15.68 9.69 8.48
C THR A 163 -15.91 8.75 7.30
N GLY A 164 -14.88 8.02 6.89
CA GLY A 164 -14.96 7.10 5.75
C GLY A 164 -14.21 5.79 5.99
N ALA A 165 -14.76 4.70 5.47
CA ALA A 165 -14.11 3.41 5.39
C ALA A 165 -14.30 2.79 3.99
N ILE A 166 -13.34 1.97 3.57
CA ILE A 166 -13.35 1.34 2.24
C ILE A 166 -13.09 -0.16 2.35
N MET A 167 -13.77 -0.90 1.48
CA MET A 167 -13.54 -2.30 1.21
C MET A 167 -13.50 -2.48 -0.31
N ALA A 168 -12.32 -2.60 -0.88
CA ALA A 168 -12.13 -2.85 -2.30
C ALA A 168 -11.77 -4.32 -2.53
N ASN A 169 -12.61 -5.03 -3.30
CA ASN A 169 -12.42 -6.41 -3.70
C ASN A 169 -11.97 -6.44 -5.16
N PHE A 170 -10.90 -7.15 -5.45
CA PHE A 170 -10.34 -7.34 -6.78
C PHE A 170 -10.26 -8.82 -7.09
N ALA A 171 -10.40 -9.18 -8.37
CA ALA A 171 -10.10 -10.51 -8.85
C ALA A 171 -9.51 -10.45 -10.26
N GLY A 172 -8.89 -11.54 -10.67
CA GLY A 172 -8.32 -11.72 -11.99
C GLY A 172 -7.60 -13.06 -12.09
N ASP A 173 -7.27 -13.46 -13.30
CA ASP A 173 -6.49 -14.68 -13.51
C ASP A 173 -5.01 -14.37 -13.35
N VAL A 174 -4.29 -15.20 -12.60
CA VAL A 174 -2.84 -15.07 -12.40
C VAL A 174 -2.21 -16.43 -12.70
N THR A 175 -1.13 -16.41 -13.49
CA THR A 175 -0.36 -17.61 -13.79
C THR A 175 0.78 -17.77 -12.79
N LEU A 176 0.74 -18.82 -11.99
CA LEU A 176 1.73 -19.14 -10.98
C LEU A 176 2.17 -20.60 -11.16
N ASP A 177 3.48 -20.84 -11.16
CA ASP A 177 4.09 -22.16 -11.43
C ASP A 177 3.60 -22.82 -12.74
N GLY A 178 3.33 -22.01 -13.77
CA GLY A 178 2.85 -22.47 -15.07
C GLY A 178 1.36 -22.81 -15.13
N GLU A 179 0.62 -22.59 -14.05
CA GLU A 179 -0.83 -22.79 -14.00
C GLU A 179 -1.57 -21.47 -13.84
N THR A 180 -2.59 -21.25 -14.68
CA THR A 180 -3.47 -20.09 -14.58
C THR A 180 -4.62 -20.40 -13.64
N GLY A 181 -4.68 -19.69 -12.52
CA GLY A 181 -5.74 -19.81 -11.52
C GLY A 181 -6.38 -18.46 -11.21
N GLN A 182 -7.49 -18.49 -10.49
CA GLN A 182 -8.17 -17.27 -10.07
C GLN A 182 -7.49 -16.70 -8.83
N ALA A 183 -7.11 -15.43 -8.87
CA ALA A 183 -6.67 -14.67 -7.71
C ALA A 183 -7.80 -13.75 -7.23
N ASN A 184 -7.86 -13.53 -5.92
CA ASN A 184 -8.61 -12.43 -5.33
C ASN A 184 -7.74 -11.64 -4.35
N LEU A 185 -8.09 -10.37 -4.18
CA LEU A 185 -7.46 -9.47 -3.23
C LEU A 185 -8.53 -8.56 -2.63
N MET A 186 -8.55 -8.48 -1.31
CA MET A 186 -9.40 -7.58 -0.53
C MET A 186 -8.52 -6.56 0.17
N LEU A 187 -8.85 -5.28 -0.04
CA LEU A 187 -8.25 -4.14 0.63
C LEU A 187 -9.30 -3.51 1.55
N GLY A 188 -9.14 -3.73 2.86
CA GLY A 188 -9.98 -3.10 3.87
C GLY A 188 -9.24 -1.95 4.55
N GLY A 189 -9.90 -0.84 4.85
CA GLY A 189 -9.21 0.29 5.49
C GLY A 189 -10.08 1.49 5.81
N ALA A 190 -9.43 2.52 6.33
CA ALA A 190 -10.04 3.79 6.71
C ALA A 190 -9.36 4.97 6.01
N PHE A 191 -10.10 6.05 5.82
CA PHE A 191 -9.56 7.30 5.28
C PHE A 191 -8.89 8.13 6.38
N ALA A 192 -7.81 8.80 6.01
CA ALA A 192 -7.02 9.65 6.88
C ALA A 192 -6.65 10.98 6.18
N GLY A 193 -6.38 11.99 7.01
CA GLY A 193 -6.11 13.36 6.60
C GLY A 193 -7.35 14.13 6.15
N SER A 194 -7.19 15.43 5.90
CA SER A 194 -8.30 16.31 5.51
C SER A 194 -8.90 15.87 4.18
N GLY A 195 -10.23 15.89 4.09
CA GLY A 195 -10.99 15.55 2.90
C GLY A 195 -10.77 14.12 2.38
N GLY A 196 -10.27 13.22 3.23
CA GLY A 196 -9.93 11.85 2.84
C GLY A 196 -8.76 11.78 1.86
N GLN A 197 -7.74 12.63 2.02
CA GLN A 197 -6.60 12.69 1.11
C GLN A 197 -5.85 11.35 0.93
N ALA A 198 -5.95 10.45 1.90
CA ALA A 198 -5.35 9.12 1.82
C ALA A 198 -6.23 8.06 2.50
N ALA A 199 -6.01 6.80 2.17
CA ALA A 199 -6.54 5.66 2.91
C ALA A 199 -5.49 4.56 3.01
N HIS A 200 -5.59 3.74 4.05
CA HIS A 200 -4.68 2.63 4.27
C HIS A 200 -5.36 1.52 5.07
N GLY A 201 -4.75 0.33 5.06
CA GLY A 201 -5.20 -0.76 5.92
C GLY A 201 -4.61 -2.11 5.56
N PRO A 202 -5.20 -3.19 6.10
CA PRO A 202 -4.80 -4.55 5.77
C PRO A 202 -5.22 -4.95 4.35
N ALA A 203 -4.37 -5.76 3.72
CA ALA A 203 -4.64 -6.48 2.49
C ALA A 203 -4.69 -7.99 2.79
N ALA A 204 -5.63 -8.70 2.19
CA ALA A 204 -5.73 -10.16 2.29
C ALA A 204 -6.26 -10.74 0.98
N GLY A 205 -5.84 -11.95 0.62
CA GLY A 205 -6.25 -12.57 -0.63
C GLY A 205 -5.82 -14.02 -0.74
N SER A 206 -6.20 -14.63 -1.83
CA SER A 206 -5.90 -16.03 -2.13
C SER A 206 -5.79 -16.24 -3.64
N TRP A 207 -5.14 -17.33 -4.00
CA TRP A 207 -5.15 -17.86 -5.34
C TRP A 207 -5.63 -19.31 -5.31
N TRP A 208 -6.47 -19.66 -6.29
CA TRP A 208 -7.03 -20.99 -6.45
C TRP A 208 -6.57 -21.62 -7.74
N ARG A 209 -5.95 -22.79 -7.61
CA ARG A 209 -5.62 -23.67 -8.73
C ARG A 209 -6.89 -24.10 -9.46
N PRO A 210 -6.85 -24.31 -10.78
CA PRO A 210 -7.93 -24.99 -11.50
C PRO A 210 -8.26 -26.34 -10.83
N GLY A 211 -9.46 -26.47 -10.27
CA GLY A 211 -9.85 -27.63 -9.45
C GLY A 211 -10.25 -27.30 -8.00
N GLY A 212 -10.04 -26.06 -7.54
CA GLY A 212 -10.77 -25.48 -6.40
C GLY A 212 -10.11 -25.58 -5.03
N VAL A 213 -8.86 -26.06 -4.92
CA VAL A 213 -8.09 -25.98 -3.68
C VAL A 213 -7.25 -24.70 -3.70
N SER A 214 -7.30 -23.93 -2.61
CA SER A 214 -6.41 -22.77 -2.44
C SER A 214 -5.08 -23.27 -1.89
N ASP A 215 -4.03 -23.10 -2.67
CA ASP A 215 -2.68 -23.47 -2.25
C ASP A 215 -1.90 -22.24 -1.77
N TYR A 216 -2.28 -21.07 -2.26
CA TYR A 216 -1.59 -19.82 -1.95
C TYR A 216 -2.51 -18.76 -1.33
N SER A 217 -1.99 -18.09 -0.31
CA SER A 217 -2.66 -16.96 0.35
C SER A 217 -1.72 -15.76 0.45
N VAL A 218 -2.31 -14.57 0.45
CA VAL A 218 -1.57 -13.33 0.62
C VAL A 218 -2.11 -12.53 1.80
N GLY A 219 -1.21 -11.89 2.54
CA GLY A 219 -1.55 -10.98 3.63
C GLY A 219 -0.54 -9.83 3.72
N GLY A 220 -1.00 -8.61 4.00
CA GLY A 220 -0.09 -7.48 4.10
C GLY A 220 -0.79 -6.14 4.27
N THR A 221 -0.22 -5.10 3.67
CA THR A 221 -0.63 -3.71 3.84
C THR A 221 -0.84 -3.04 2.50
N TRP A 222 -1.67 -2.00 2.51
CA TRP A 222 -1.89 -1.16 1.35
C TRP A 222 -2.10 0.29 1.77
N TYR A 223 -1.83 1.19 0.84
CA TYR A 223 -2.23 2.59 0.94
C TYR A 223 -2.65 3.13 -0.42
N ILE A 224 -3.46 4.18 -0.42
CA ILE A 224 -3.77 5.01 -1.58
C ILE A 224 -3.79 6.48 -1.18
N GLU A 225 -3.59 7.34 -2.17
CA GLU A 225 -3.59 8.79 -2.03
C GLU A 225 -4.36 9.43 -3.18
N ARG A 226 -5.08 10.50 -2.85
CA ARG A 226 -5.84 11.26 -3.82
C ARG A 226 -4.89 11.95 -4.81
N GLN A 227 -5.27 11.93 -6.09
CA GLN A 227 -4.54 12.55 -7.19
C GLN A 227 -5.09 13.94 -7.53
#